data_AF-A0A6N2KKT8-F1
#
_entry.id   AF-A0A6N2KKT8-F1
#
_cell.length_a   1.000
_cell.length_b   1.000
_cell.length_c   1.000
_cell.angle_alpha   90.00
_cell.angle_beta   90.00
_cell.angle_gamma   90.00
#
_symmetry.space_group_name_H-M   'P 1'
#
loop_
_entity.id
_entity.type
_entity.pdbx_description
1 polymer ?
#
loop_
_entity_poly.entity_id
_entity_poly.type
_entity_poly.pdbx_seq_one_letter_code
_entity_poly.pdbx_strand_id
1 'polypeptide(L)'
;MFFGLTSKQTKGTSSPYFRQYLLEEVALEPMRLNRIPVQAQRELFLLLSRFILFYNSVDKIDRFLKQFPIFPNAFLVGGPADFFVIELADQLQKLKVEPVLLHYLSQIKVLQGGMELRMTTSTRLKACLYSFTSPGGPMFPTRAVRHAAWDALDLLFPVGRYPRHLISLFFRLLYPWYWPSSCWNFIISCIKAVFYSLLRLLFSGRDKLRGAKN
;
A
#
# COMPACT_ATOMS: atom_id res chain seq x y z
N MET A 1 -26.99 -9.15 -40.75
CA MET A 1 -27.69 -8.91 -39.46
C MET A 1 -26.64 -9.02 -38.36
N PHE A 2 -26.23 -7.87 -37.80
CA PHE A 2 -25.41 -7.62 -36.59
C PHE A 2 -24.13 -8.47 -36.40
N PHE A 3 -22.90 -8.05 -36.76
CA PHE A 3 -22.11 -6.90 -36.29
C PHE A 3 -22.19 -6.63 -34.78
N GLY A 4 -21.06 -6.77 -34.07
CA GLY A 4 -20.79 -5.87 -32.95
C GLY A 4 -19.94 -6.36 -31.78
N LEU A 5 -18.62 -6.22 -31.91
CA LEU A 5 -17.72 -5.69 -30.87
C LEU A 5 -17.31 -6.61 -29.70
N THR A 6 -16.37 -7.48 -30.00
CA THR A 6 -15.19 -7.68 -29.14
C THR A 6 -14.55 -6.31 -28.87
N SER A 7 -14.59 -5.81 -27.64
CA SER A 7 -13.92 -4.56 -27.30
C SER A 7 -12.40 -4.75 -27.39
N LYS A 8 -11.85 -4.36 -28.54
CA LYS A 8 -10.45 -4.02 -28.68
C LYS A 8 -10.15 -2.88 -27.71
N GLN A 9 -9.64 -3.22 -26.53
CA GLN A 9 -8.85 -2.29 -25.72
C GLN A 9 -7.62 -1.92 -26.54
N THR A 10 -7.68 -0.74 -27.14
CA THR A 10 -6.61 -0.09 -27.88
C THR A 10 -5.39 0.07 -26.97
N LYS A 11 -4.38 -0.78 -27.17
CA LYS A 11 -3.02 -0.54 -26.70
C LYS A 11 -2.53 0.75 -27.35
N GLY A 12 -2.45 1.83 -26.59
CA GLY A 12 -1.70 3.04 -26.96
C GLY A 12 -0.20 2.73 -26.90
N THR A 13 0.40 2.46 -28.06
CA THR A 13 1.72 1.83 -28.23
C THR A 13 2.92 2.79 -28.28
N SER A 14 2.88 3.96 -27.61
CA SER A 14 4.02 4.91 -27.59
C SER A 14 4.55 5.26 -26.20
N SER A 15 3.89 4.87 -25.11
CA SER A 15 4.26 5.26 -23.74
C SER A 15 5.32 4.39 -23.01
N PRO A 16 5.37 3.04 -23.14
CA PRO A 16 6.20 2.22 -22.25
C PRO A 16 7.69 2.43 -22.51
N TYR A 17 8.10 2.56 -23.77
CA TYR A 17 9.51 2.75 -24.15
C TYR A 17 10.08 4.09 -23.70
N PHE A 18 9.29 5.17 -23.79
CA PHE A 18 9.72 6.49 -23.31
C PHE A 18 9.95 6.49 -21.80
N ARG A 19 9.06 5.84 -21.05
CA ARG A 19 9.23 5.73 -19.60
C ARG A 19 10.35 4.76 -19.22
N GLN A 20 10.53 3.68 -19.97
CA GLN A 20 11.64 2.76 -19.74
C GLN A 20 12.97 3.47 -19.99
N TYR A 21 13.07 4.28 -21.05
CA TYR A 21 14.20 5.17 -21.29
C TYR A 21 14.40 6.18 -20.15
N LEU A 22 13.35 6.89 -19.71
CA LEU A 22 13.47 7.85 -18.60
C LEU A 22 13.88 7.21 -17.28
N LEU A 23 13.37 6.02 -16.97
CA LEU A 23 13.64 5.36 -15.69
C LEU A 23 14.97 4.60 -15.72
N GLU A 24 15.25 3.84 -16.77
CA GLU A 24 16.45 3.00 -16.89
C GLU A 24 17.68 3.76 -17.38
N GLU A 25 17.55 4.58 -18.42
CA GLU A 25 18.69 5.25 -19.06
C GLU A 25 18.95 6.67 -18.53
N VAL A 26 17.97 7.30 -17.88
CA VAL A 26 18.12 8.69 -17.39
C VAL A 26 18.14 8.77 -15.86
N ALA A 27 17.16 8.18 -15.17
CA ALA A 27 17.03 8.32 -13.72
C ALA A 27 17.96 7.38 -12.93
N LEU A 28 18.17 6.15 -13.42
CA LEU A 28 19.03 5.16 -12.77
C LEU A 28 20.51 5.30 -13.15
N GLU A 29 20.85 6.07 -14.19
CA GLU A 29 22.23 6.29 -14.63
C GLU A 29 22.79 7.63 -14.08
N PRO A 30 23.68 7.60 -13.05
CA PRO A 30 24.16 8.81 -12.39
C PRO A 30 24.91 9.77 -13.34
N MET A 31 25.59 9.23 -14.35
CA MET A 31 26.34 10.01 -15.34
C MET A 31 25.43 10.88 -16.22
N ARG A 32 24.23 10.40 -16.57
CA ARG A 32 23.28 11.17 -17.38
C ARG A 32 22.45 12.10 -16.52
N LEU A 33 22.08 11.65 -15.32
CA LEU A 33 21.36 12.46 -14.37
C LEU A 33 22.12 13.76 -14.04
N ASN A 34 23.42 13.67 -13.74
CA ASN A 34 24.26 14.83 -13.39
C ASN A 34 24.44 15.85 -14.53
N ARG A 35 24.09 15.52 -15.78
CA ARG A 35 24.09 16.48 -16.90
C ARG A 35 22.85 17.37 -16.93
N ILE A 36 21.80 17.00 -16.21
CA ILE A 36 20.53 17.72 -16.16
C ILE A 36 20.60 18.76 -15.03
N PRO A 37 20.05 19.98 -15.22
CA PRO A 37 19.98 20.95 -14.13
C PRO A 37 19.19 20.40 -12.95
N VAL A 38 19.64 20.71 -11.73
CA VAL A 38 19.09 20.17 -10.48
C VAL A 38 17.57 20.34 -10.39
N GLN A 39 17.02 21.44 -10.89
CA GLN A 39 15.57 21.67 -10.89
C GLN A 39 14.81 20.67 -11.78
N ALA A 40 15.32 20.35 -12.97
CA ALA A 40 14.69 19.39 -13.87
C ALA A 40 14.86 17.95 -13.38
N GLN A 41 15.96 17.64 -12.70
CA GLN A 41 16.10 16.35 -12.00
C GLN A 41 14.98 16.17 -10.98
N ARG A 42 14.66 17.21 -10.19
CA ARG A 42 13.59 17.14 -9.19
C ARG A 42 12.23 16.85 -9.82
N GLU A 43 11.85 17.61 -10.84
CA GLU A 43 10.58 17.40 -11.55
C GLU A 43 10.50 16.00 -12.16
N LEU A 44 11.61 15.50 -12.71
CA LEU A 44 11.68 14.13 -13.23
C LEU A 44 11.47 13.10 -12.12
N PHE A 45 12.13 13.25 -10.97
CA PHE A 45 11.96 12.35 -9.83
C PHE A 45 10.54 12.39 -9.24
N LEU A 46 9.92 13.57 -9.17
CA LEU A 46 8.52 13.71 -8.74
C LEU A 46 7.55 13.10 -9.76
N LEU A 47 7.82 13.23 -11.06
CA LEU A 47 7.01 12.59 -12.09
C LEU A 47 7.16 11.07 -12.02
N LEU A 48 8.37 10.56 -11.87
CA LEU A 48 8.65 9.13 -11.78
C LEU A 48 8.06 8.52 -10.50
N SER A 49 8.11 9.20 -9.35
CA SER A 49 7.53 8.70 -8.09
C SER A 49 6.02 8.44 -8.23
N ARG A 50 5.31 9.31 -8.96
CA ARG A 50 3.87 9.17 -9.23
C ARG A 50 3.55 7.91 -10.01
N PHE A 51 4.37 7.55 -11.00
CA PHE A 51 4.06 6.47 -11.93
C PHE A 51 4.82 5.16 -11.65
N ILE A 52 5.78 5.12 -10.73
CA ILE A 52 6.64 3.94 -10.54
C ILE A 52 5.82 2.69 -10.17
N LEU A 53 4.81 2.85 -9.31
CA LEU A 53 3.95 1.74 -8.87
C LEU A 53 2.95 1.32 -9.95
N PHE A 54 2.50 2.25 -10.81
CA PHE A 54 1.50 1.96 -11.83
C PHE A 54 1.97 0.97 -12.91
N TYR A 55 3.27 0.90 -13.17
CA TYR A 55 3.83 0.02 -14.20
C TYR A 55 4.65 -1.12 -13.60
N ASN A 56 4.41 -1.47 -12.33
CA ASN A 56 5.03 -2.62 -11.69
C ASN A 56 6.58 -2.60 -11.69
N SER A 57 7.21 -1.41 -11.65
CA SER A 57 8.67 -1.28 -11.59
C SER A 57 9.17 -1.21 -10.14
N VAL A 58 8.64 -2.11 -9.33
CA VAL A 58 8.78 -2.12 -7.87
C VAL A 58 10.20 -2.48 -7.44
N ASP A 59 10.82 -3.43 -8.12
CA ASP A 59 12.19 -3.89 -7.84
C ASP A 59 13.26 -2.79 -8.02
N LYS A 60 12.88 -1.68 -8.67
CA LYS A 60 13.77 -0.55 -8.98
C LYS A 60 13.64 0.59 -7.98
N ILE A 61 12.68 0.53 -7.04
CA ILE A 61 12.42 1.59 -6.05
C ILE A 61 13.66 1.84 -5.18
N ASP A 62 14.33 0.79 -4.69
CA ASP A 62 15.51 0.96 -3.83
C ASP A 62 16.66 1.67 -4.56
N ARG A 63 16.90 1.31 -5.83
CA ARG A 63 17.92 1.98 -6.65
C ARG A 63 17.53 3.41 -6.97
N PHE A 64 16.25 3.65 -7.25
CA PHE A 64 15.70 4.97 -7.52
C PHE A 64 15.84 5.89 -6.29
N LEU A 65 15.54 5.42 -5.09
CA LEU A 65 15.66 6.19 -3.85
C LEU A 65 17.12 6.50 -3.50
N LYS A 66 18.07 5.61 -3.83
CA LYS A 66 19.51 5.86 -3.65
C LYS A 66 20.04 6.94 -4.58
N GLN A 67 19.48 7.06 -5.78
CA GLN A 67 19.92 8.01 -6.81
C GLN A 67 19.23 9.38 -6.70
N PHE A 68 18.39 9.57 -5.69
CA PHE A 68 17.58 10.76 -5.51
C PHE A 68 18.45 12.00 -5.20
N PRO A 69 18.24 13.14 -5.88
CA PRO A 69 19.04 14.34 -5.64
C PRO A 69 18.74 14.91 -4.25
N ILE A 70 19.74 15.54 -3.63
CA ILE A 70 19.59 16.16 -2.31
C ILE A 70 18.72 17.42 -2.44
N PHE A 71 17.62 17.48 -1.70
CA PHE A 71 16.72 18.63 -1.67
C PHE A 71 17.16 19.64 -0.60
N PRO A 72 17.12 20.95 -0.88
CA PRO A 72 17.33 21.97 0.14
C PRO A 72 16.26 21.89 1.24
N ASN A 73 15.06 21.43 0.88
CA ASN A 73 13.95 21.20 1.81
C ASN A 73 13.98 19.83 2.51
N ALA A 74 15.05 19.04 2.33
CA ALA A 74 15.19 17.73 2.97
C ALA A 74 15.14 17.83 4.50
N PHE A 75 15.60 18.94 5.08
CA PHE A 75 15.50 19.17 6.52
C PHE A 75 14.03 19.24 7.01
N LEU A 76 13.15 19.87 6.24
CA LEU A 76 11.74 20.06 6.61
C LEU A 76 10.88 18.83 6.30
N VAL A 77 11.09 18.23 5.13
CA VAL A 77 10.22 17.16 4.61
C VAL A 77 10.75 15.77 4.94
N GLY A 78 12.07 15.61 5.03
CA GLY A 78 12.74 14.33 5.30
C GLY A 78 13.58 13.83 4.13
N GLY A 79 13.83 12.52 4.14
CA GLY A 79 14.67 11.85 3.15
C GLY A 79 13.97 11.60 1.81
N PRO A 80 14.65 11.00 0.83
CA PRO A 80 14.07 10.67 -0.48
C PRO A 80 12.85 9.75 -0.38
N ALA A 81 12.86 8.84 0.60
CA ALA A 81 11.75 7.97 0.94
C ALA A 81 10.49 8.76 1.36
N ASP A 82 10.65 9.83 2.13
CA ASP A 82 9.57 10.68 2.61
C ASP A 82 8.91 11.44 1.46
N PHE A 83 9.70 12.01 0.54
CA PHE A 83 9.19 12.67 -0.66
C PHE A 83 8.41 11.72 -1.56
N PHE A 84 8.94 10.50 -1.75
CA PHE A 84 8.27 9.46 -2.52
C PHE A 84 6.89 9.13 -1.93
N VAL A 85 6.81 8.92 -0.61
CA VAL A 85 5.56 8.58 0.07
C VAL A 85 4.56 9.75 0.05
N ILE A 86 5.02 11.00 0.15
CA ILE A 86 4.15 12.17 0.06
C ILE A 86 3.51 12.27 -1.33
N GLU A 87 4.32 12.18 -2.40
CA GLU A 87 3.79 12.20 -3.76
C GLU A 87 2.85 11.02 -4.01
N LEU A 88 3.18 9.83 -3.50
CA LEU A 88 2.30 8.67 -3.59
C LEU A 88 0.95 8.91 -2.89
N ALA A 89 0.96 9.45 -1.66
CA ALA A 89 -0.26 9.75 -0.93
C ALA A 89 -1.11 10.81 -1.65
N ASP A 90 -0.47 11.83 -2.23
CA ASP A 90 -1.16 12.87 -2.99
C ASP A 90 -1.75 12.30 -4.31
N GLN A 91 -1.06 11.36 -4.97
CA GLN A 91 -1.62 10.67 -6.14
C GLN A 91 -2.82 9.80 -5.77
N LEU A 92 -2.73 9.02 -4.69
CA LEU A 92 -3.84 8.17 -4.24
C LEU A 92 -5.11 8.99 -4.00
N GLN A 93 -5.00 10.18 -3.40
CA GLN A 93 -6.14 11.07 -3.16
C GLN A 93 -6.74 11.66 -4.45
N LYS A 94 -5.92 11.85 -5.49
CA LYS A 94 -6.36 12.39 -6.79
C LYS A 94 -6.98 11.32 -7.69
N LEU A 95 -6.63 10.05 -7.50
CA LEU A 95 -7.08 8.94 -8.33
C LEU A 95 -8.52 8.54 -8.00
N LYS A 96 -9.43 8.77 -8.95
CA LYS A 96 -10.85 8.36 -8.87
C LYS A 96 -11.15 7.03 -9.57
N VAL A 97 -10.18 6.46 -10.27
CA VAL A 97 -10.35 5.25 -11.09
C VAL A 97 -10.08 4.00 -10.24
N GLU A 98 -11.13 3.21 -10.00
CA GLU A 98 -11.10 2.02 -9.15
C GLU A 98 -10.02 0.98 -9.50
N PRO A 99 -9.90 0.46 -10.75
CA PRO A 99 -8.91 -0.58 -11.05
C PRO A 99 -7.47 -0.08 -10.88
N VAL A 100 -7.23 1.19 -11.13
CA VAL A 100 -5.91 1.81 -10.93
C VAL A 100 -5.60 1.91 -9.45
N LEU A 101 -6.56 2.37 -8.64
CA LEU A 101 -6.41 2.47 -7.18
C LEU A 101 -6.13 1.11 -6.54
N LEU A 102 -6.84 0.06 -6.95
CA LEU A 102 -6.58 -1.31 -6.50
C LEU A 102 -5.16 -1.77 -6.85
N HIS A 103 -4.66 -1.42 -8.04
CA HIS A 103 -3.30 -1.73 -8.44
C HIS A 103 -2.29 -1.01 -7.53
N TYR A 104 -2.43 0.30 -7.29
CA TYR A 104 -1.55 1.02 -6.37
C TYR A 104 -1.57 0.44 -4.94
N LEU A 105 -2.76 0.13 -4.40
CA LEU A 105 -2.89 -0.47 -3.07
C LEU A 105 -2.28 -1.88 -2.99
N SER A 106 -2.24 -2.62 -4.10
CA SER A 106 -1.54 -3.90 -4.15
C SER A 106 -0.02 -3.73 -4.09
N GLN A 107 0.51 -2.71 -4.77
CA GLN A 107 1.95 -2.47 -4.89
C GLN A 107 2.53 -1.70 -3.69
N ILE A 108 1.70 -0.94 -2.96
CA ILE A 108 2.15 -0.18 -1.77
C ILE A 108 2.70 -1.08 -0.66
N LYS A 109 2.34 -2.37 -0.68
CA LYS A 109 2.84 -3.39 0.25
C LYS A 109 4.36 -3.49 0.26
N VAL A 110 5.02 -3.09 -0.83
CA VAL A 110 6.49 -3.14 -0.94
C VAL A 110 7.17 -2.15 0.00
N LEU A 111 6.46 -1.11 0.43
CA LEU A 111 6.98 -0.17 1.43
C LEU A 111 7.14 -0.82 2.82
N GLN A 112 6.65 -2.06 3.02
CA GLN A 112 6.79 -2.80 4.26
C GLN A 112 8.25 -3.22 4.50
N GLY A 113 8.89 -2.64 5.51
CA GLY A 113 10.17 -3.11 6.06
C GLY A 113 11.45 -2.56 5.43
N GLY A 114 11.36 -1.77 4.35
CA GLY A 114 12.54 -1.23 3.65
C GLY A 114 12.79 0.27 3.82
N MET A 115 11.79 1.06 4.23
CA MET A 115 11.88 2.53 4.20
C MET A 115 11.83 3.11 5.62
N GLU A 116 12.94 3.72 6.05
CA GLU A 116 12.97 4.58 7.23
C GLU A 116 12.18 5.85 6.96
N LEU A 117 10.89 5.83 7.33
CA LEU A 117 9.98 6.95 7.14
C LEU A 117 9.89 7.77 8.42
N ARG A 118 9.83 9.09 8.27
CA ARG A 118 9.55 10.00 9.38
C ARG A 118 8.13 9.76 9.93
N MET A 119 7.92 10.07 11.21
CA MET A 119 6.60 9.94 11.85
C MET A 119 5.51 10.80 11.18
N THR A 120 5.87 11.94 10.61
CA THR A 120 4.93 12.85 9.95
C THR A 120 4.43 12.29 8.61
N THR A 121 5.32 11.73 7.81
CA THR A 121 4.99 11.13 6.50
C THR A 121 4.22 9.83 6.66
N SER A 122 4.62 8.99 7.61
CA SER A 122 3.89 7.76 7.94
C SER A 122 2.48 8.06 8.48
N THR A 123 2.31 9.12 9.27
CA THR A 123 0.98 9.57 9.73
C THR A 123 0.11 10.06 8.57
N ARG A 124 0.67 10.82 7.61
CA ARG A 124 -0.06 11.25 6.41
C ARG A 124 -0.50 10.08 5.54
N LEU A 125 0.40 9.11 5.30
CA LEU A 125 0.07 7.90 4.55
C LEU A 125 -1.02 7.09 5.26
N LYS A 126 -0.90 6.92 6.57
CA LYS A 126 -1.89 6.24 7.40
C LYS A 126 -3.26 6.92 7.32
N ALA A 127 -3.32 8.25 7.44
CA ALA A 127 -4.57 9.01 7.29
C ALA A 127 -5.19 8.85 5.88
N CYS A 128 -4.36 8.86 4.84
CA CYS A 128 -4.80 8.60 3.47
C CYS A 128 -5.37 7.18 3.29
N LEU A 129 -4.73 6.15 3.85
CA LEU A 129 -5.26 4.79 3.79
C LEU A 129 -6.56 4.63 4.60
N TYR A 130 -6.70 5.34 5.73
CA TYR A 130 -7.95 5.32 6.51
C TYR A 130 -9.15 5.95 5.80
N SER A 131 -8.93 6.99 4.99
CA SER A 131 -10.04 7.56 4.21
C SER A 131 -10.61 6.51 3.24
N PHE A 132 -9.76 5.60 2.74
CA PHE A 132 -10.20 4.49 1.89
C PHE A 132 -10.85 3.33 2.64
N THR A 133 -10.66 3.17 3.95
CA THR A 133 -11.27 2.06 4.71
C THR A 133 -12.65 2.38 5.25
N SER A 134 -13.03 3.66 5.25
CA SER A 134 -14.27 4.15 5.87
C SER A 134 -15.49 3.83 4.98
N PRO A 135 -16.52 3.15 5.52
CA PRO A 135 -17.78 2.95 4.79
C PRO A 135 -18.54 4.27 4.72
N GLY A 136 -18.95 4.69 3.52
CA GLY A 136 -19.78 5.88 3.34
C GLY A 136 -20.70 5.77 2.13
N GLY A 137 -21.35 6.88 1.77
CA GLY A 137 -22.36 6.99 0.70
C GLY A 137 -21.86 6.65 -0.72
N PRO A 138 -22.67 6.91 -1.76
CA PRO A 138 -22.40 6.43 -3.14
C PRO A 138 -21.11 6.98 -3.79
N MET A 139 -20.50 8.01 -3.19
CA MET A 139 -19.23 8.60 -3.61
C MET A 139 -17.99 7.97 -2.95
N PHE A 140 -18.18 7.02 -2.03
CA PHE A 140 -17.10 6.37 -1.28
C PHE A 140 -16.51 5.16 -2.02
N PRO A 141 -15.26 4.78 -1.71
CA PRO A 141 -14.60 3.66 -2.37
C PRO A 141 -15.40 2.38 -2.26
N THR A 142 -15.38 1.60 -3.34
CA THR A 142 -16.06 0.31 -3.44
C THR A 142 -15.55 -0.68 -2.39
N ARG A 143 -16.33 -1.73 -2.13
CA ARG A 143 -15.96 -2.77 -1.16
C ARG A 143 -14.59 -3.40 -1.45
N ALA A 144 -14.24 -3.57 -2.72
CA ALA A 144 -12.95 -4.10 -3.13
C ALA A 144 -11.79 -3.19 -2.70
N VAL A 145 -11.92 -1.89 -2.96
CA VAL A 145 -10.92 -0.88 -2.56
C VAL A 145 -10.77 -0.83 -1.04
N ARG A 146 -11.88 -0.89 -0.30
CA ARG A 146 -11.83 -0.89 1.17
C ARG A 146 -11.05 -2.08 1.72
N HIS A 147 -11.29 -3.28 1.18
CA HIS A 147 -10.55 -4.48 1.60
C HIS A 147 -9.07 -4.39 1.23
N ALA A 148 -8.75 -3.94 0.02
CA ALA A 148 -7.36 -3.73 -0.39
C ALA A 148 -6.65 -2.68 0.48
N ALA A 149 -7.35 -1.61 0.88
CA ALA A 149 -6.83 -0.59 1.77
C ALA A 149 -6.62 -1.12 3.20
N TRP A 150 -7.54 -1.93 3.72
CA TRP A 150 -7.36 -2.64 5.00
C TRP A 150 -6.15 -3.57 4.98
N ASP A 151 -6.01 -4.36 3.92
CA ASP A 151 -4.87 -5.27 3.76
C ASP A 151 -3.54 -4.51 3.69
N ALA A 152 -3.48 -3.42 2.92
CA ALA A 152 -2.31 -2.56 2.85
C ALA A 152 -1.99 -1.92 4.22
N LEU A 153 -3.00 -1.39 4.91
CA LEU A 153 -2.84 -0.73 6.20
C LEU A 153 -2.36 -1.68 7.31
N ASP A 154 -2.85 -2.92 7.30
CA ASP A 154 -2.44 -3.96 8.25
C ASP A 154 -1.00 -4.42 8.00
N LEU A 155 -0.56 -4.47 6.74
CA LEU A 155 0.82 -4.81 6.37
C LEU A 155 1.81 -3.69 6.69
N LEU A 156 1.49 -2.45 6.33
CA LEU A 156 2.39 -1.30 6.55
C LEU A 156 2.49 -0.92 8.03
N PHE A 157 1.40 -1.02 8.77
CA PHE A 157 1.33 -0.61 10.17
C PHE A 157 0.83 -1.75 11.06
N PRO A 158 1.67 -2.74 11.39
CA PRO A 158 1.26 -3.88 12.23
C PRO A 158 0.90 -3.43 13.65
N VAL A 159 1.51 -2.34 14.13
CA VAL A 159 1.24 -1.74 15.43
C VAL A 159 -0.14 -1.07 15.40
N GLY A 160 -1.15 -1.79 15.89
CA GLY A 160 -2.53 -1.32 15.99
C GLY A 160 -3.55 -2.04 15.10
N ARG A 161 -3.21 -3.21 14.52
CA ARG A 161 -4.17 -4.06 13.80
C ARG A 161 -5.41 -4.39 14.65
N TYR A 162 -5.18 -4.92 15.85
CA TYR A 162 -6.24 -5.35 16.77
C TYR A 162 -7.21 -4.24 17.18
N PRO A 163 -6.79 -3.07 17.70
CA PRO A 163 -7.72 -2.02 18.08
C PRO A 163 -8.51 -1.46 16.90
N ARG A 164 -7.93 -1.39 15.68
CA ARG A 164 -8.65 -0.92 14.49
C ARG A 164 -9.82 -1.82 14.10
N HIS A 165 -9.58 -3.13 14.04
CA HIS A 165 -10.62 -4.11 13.74
C HIS A 165 -11.68 -4.14 14.84
N LEU A 166 -11.26 -3.99 16.10
CA LEU A 166 -12.16 -3.90 17.24
C LEU A 166 -13.08 -2.68 17.16
N ILE A 167 -12.54 -1.49 16.89
CA ILE A 167 -13.32 -0.24 16.75
C ILE A 167 -14.27 -0.34 15.55
N SER A 168 -13.80 -0.82 14.39
CA SER A 168 -14.66 -1.01 13.21
C SER A 168 -15.81 -1.99 13.51
N LEU A 169 -15.54 -3.01 14.30
CA LEU A 169 -16.53 -3.98 14.73
C LEU A 169 -17.54 -3.38 15.71
N PHE A 170 -17.09 -2.60 16.69
CA PHE A 170 -17.96 -1.87 17.61
C PHE A 170 -18.93 -0.95 16.86
N PHE A 171 -18.48 -0.20 15.86
CA PHE A 171 -19.37 0.65 15.06
C PHE A 171 -20.38 -0.15 14.21
N ARG A 172 -20.00 -1.35 13.74
CA ARG A 172 -20.97 -2.25 13.05
C ARG A 172 -21.96 -2.88 14.01
N LEU A 173 -21.52 -3.19 15.23
CA LEU A 173 -22.37 -3.74 16.29
C LEU A 173 -23.39 -2.72 16.79
N LEU A 174 -23.02 -1.44 16.79
CA LEU A 174 -23.88 -0.34 17.19
C LEU A 174 -25.03 -0.08 16.18
N TYR A 175 -24.97 -0.64 14.96
CA TYR A 175 -26.07 -0.58 14.00
C TYR A 175 -27.06 -1.74 14.23
N PRO A 176 -28.30 -1.47 14.67
CA PRO A 176 -29.24 -2.50 15.14
C PRO A 176 -29.61 -3.58 14.12
N TRP A 177 -29.46 -3.32 12.81
CA TRP A 177 -29.96 -4.19 11.74
C TRP A 177 -28.94 -5.23 11.20
N TYR A 178 -27.65 -5.14 11.57
CA TYR A 178 -26.57 -6.04 11.08
C TYR A 178 -25.87 -6.84 12.21
N TRP A 179 -26.33 -6.68 13.45
CA TRP A 179 -25.74 -7.27 14.67
C TRP A 179 -25.55 -8.78 14.59
N PRO A 180 -26.55 -9.62 14.23
CA PRO A 180 -26.45 -11.06 14.49
C PRO A 180 -25.36 -11.74 13.68
N SER A 181 -25.26 -11.41 12.39
CA SER A 181 -24.27 -11.99 11.47
C SER A 181 -22.83 -11.51 11.76
N SER A 182 -22.67 -10.26 12.19
CA SER A 182 -21.34 -9.69 12.48
C SER A 182 -20.79 -10.17 13.82
N CYS A 183 -21.63 -10.26 14.86
CA CYS A 183 -21.26 -10.91 16.13
C CYS A 183 -20.88 -12.37 15.92
N TRP A 184 -21.62 -13.09 15.08
CA TRP A 184 -21.38 -14.51 14.82
C TRP A 184 -20.00 -14.77 14.22
N ASN A 185 -19.59 -13.98 13.22
CA ASN A 185 -18.27 -14.10 12.61
C ASN A 185 -17.12 -13.75 13.58
N PHE A 186 -17.35 -12.80 14.49
CA PHE A 186 -16.39 -12.45 15.54
C PHE A 186 -16.24 -13.56 16.58
N ILE A 187 -17.36 -14.13 17.04
CA ILE A 187 -17.38 -15.26 17.96
C ILE A 187 -16.63 -16.44 17.35
N ILE A 188 -16.90 -16.79 16.09
CA ILE A 188 -16.19 -17.86 15.38
C ILE A 188 -14.68 -17.57 15.29
N SER A 189 -14.29 -16.33 15.01
CA SER A 189 -12.88 -15.94 14.90
C SER A 189 -12.16 -16.02 16.25
N CYS A 190 -12.83 -15.60 17.32
CA CYS A 190 -12.33 -15.71 18.69
C CYS A 190 -12.19 -17.17 19.13
N ILE A 191 -13.21 -17.99 18.88
CA ILE A 191 -13.19 -19.44 19.16
C ILE A 191 -12.05 -20.11 18.39
N LYS A 192 -11.88 -19.81 17.10
CA LYS A 192 -10.76 -20.34 16.30
C LYS A 192 -9.40 -19.94 16.88
N ALA A 193 -9.22 -18.68 17.27
CA ALA A 193 -7.96 -18.21 17.84
C ALA A 193 -7.63 -18.89 19.18
N VAL A 194 -8.63 -19.03 20.06
CA VAL A 194 -8.50 -19.77 21.32
C VAL A 194 -8.18 -21.25 21.04
N PHE A 195 -8.87 -21.86 20.09
CA PHE A 195 -8.67 -23.25 19.70
C PHE A 195 -7.24 -23.49 19.16
N TYR A 196 -6.74 -22.62 18.28
CA TYR A 196 -5.37 -22.71 17.78
C TYR A 196 -4.32 -22.47 18.88
N SER A 197 -4.59 -21.57 19.83
CA SER A 197 -3.71 -21.34 20.98
C SER A 197 -3.64 -22.57 21.90
N LEU A 198 -4.80 -23.18 22.19
CA LEU A 198 -4.89 -24.41 22.99
C LEU A 198 -4.21 -25.58 22.29
N LEU A 199 -4.43 -25.76 20.97
CA LEU A 199 -3.72 -26.77 20.18
C LEU A 199 -2.21 -26.55 20.22
N ARG A 200 -1.73 -25.31 20.09
CA ARG A 200 -0.30 -24.98 20.16
C ARG A 200 0.29 -25.28 21.53
N LEU A 201 -0.44 -25.02 22.61
CA LEU A 201 -0.05 -25.36 23.98
C LEU A 201 0.02 -26.87 24.21
N LEU A 202 -0.96 -27.62 23.69
CA LEU A 202 -0.98 -29.08 23.79
C LEU A 202 0.16 -29.74 23.01
N PHE A 203 0.43 -29.29 21.79
CA PHE A 203 1.57 -29.80 21.01
C PHE A 203 2.91 -29.44 21.65
N SER A 204 3.10 -28.19 22.10
CA SER A 204 4.31 -27.76 22.81
C SER A 204 4.53 -28.52 24.13
N GLY A 205 3.46 -28.77 24.89
CA GLY A 205 3.52 -29.58 26.11
C GLY A 205 3.87 -31.05 25.84
N ARG A 206 3.36 -31.61 24.74
CA ARG A 206 3.64 -33.00 24.33
C ARG A 206 5.08 -33.19 23.84
N ASP A 207 5.65 -32.21 23.14
CA ASP A 207 7.05 -32.23 22.72
C ASP A 207 8.00 -32.08 23.93
N LYS A 208 7.64 -31.23 24.90
CA LYS A 208 8.40 -31.06 26.14
C LYS A 208 8.43 -32.32 27.02
N LEU A 209 7.34 -33.10 27.04
CA LEU A 209 7.25 -34.39 27.73
C LEU A 209 8.00 -35.52 27.01
N ARG A 210 8.12 -35.46 25.68
CA ARG A 210 8.93 -36.43 24.90
C ARG A 210 10.43 -36.19 25.02
N GLY A 211 10.88 -34.94 25.21
CA GLY A 211 12.29 -34.62 25.43
C GLY A 211 12.81 -34.93 26.84
N ALA A 212 11.94 -35.08 27.84
CA ALA A 212 12.32 -35.37 29.22
C ALA A 212 12.43 -36.88 29.54
N LYS A 213 12.22 -37.75 28.55
CA LYS A 213 12.26 -39.21 28.70
C LYS A 213 13.49 -39.87 28.04
N ASN A 214 14.46 -39.06 27.61
CA ASN A 214 15.77 -39.52 27.10
C ASN A 214 16.87 -39.12 28.05
#